data_AF-A0A1Q5ZSF7-F1
#
_entry.id   AF-A0A1Q5ZSF7-F1
#
_cell.length_a   1.000
_cell.length_b   1.000
_cell.length_c   1.000
_cell.angle_alpha   90.00
_cell.angle_beta   90.00
_cell.angle_gamma   90.00
#
_symmetry.space_group_name_H-M   'P 1'
#
loop_
_entity.id
_entity.type
_entity.pdbx_description
1 polymer ?
#
loop_
_entity_poly.entity_id
_entity_poly.type
_entity_poly.pdbx_seq_one_letter_code
_entity_poly.pdbx_strand_id
1 'polypeptide(L)'
;MKKLIRSISLVALLAAAITTGANAQTVAKADTNKVYGHHHRGGDGFASLKSTLTPDQKAMLKQNHEKQKAAHEAFEASLTADQKAIMKDKSLHGKDKIEKLKGSLTADQQKLMAANQETRKADRKAFMATLTDAQKTQLRTAFRNHRGGKEFAALKATLTPDQKAMLKQNHEKQKAAHEAFEASLTADQKAIMKDKSLHGKDKMEKLKSSLTADQQKLMANNREARKADRKAFVATLSNEQEAKLKETFKNGRHDKSAVTHRGDVQKS
;
A
#
# COMPACT_ATOMS: atom_id res chain seq x y z
N MET A 1 -35.62 -35.56 33.27
CA MET A 1 -34.16 -35.62 33.06
C MET A 1 -33.83 -35.33 31.60
N LYS A 2 -32.93 -34.36 31.35
CA LYS A 2 -31.98 -34.23 30.21
C LYS A 2 -32.59 -34.14 28.78
N LYS A 3 -32.72 -32.91 28.23
CA LYS A 3 -31.78 -32.21 27.30
C LYS A 3 -31.64 -32.86 25.91
N LEU A 4 -31.99 -32.14 24.84
CA LEU A 4 -31.01 -31.62 23.85
C LEU A 4 -31.66 -30.70 22.81
N ILE A 5 -31.23 -29.43 22.86
CA ILE A 5 -31.45 -28.38 21.87
C ILE A 5 -30.36 -28.50 20.80
N ARG A 6 -30.73 -28.48 19.51
CA ARG A 6 -29.87 -27.99 18.43
C ARG A 6 -30.71 -27.15 17.47
N SER A 7 -30.73 -25.85 17.74
CA SER A 7 -31.24 -24.81 16.85
C SER A 7 -30.26 -24.60 15.69
N ILE A 8 -30.67 -24.98 14.49
CA ILE A 8 -30.01 -24.60 13.23
C ILE A 8 -30.37 -23.13 12.99
N SER A 9 -29.43 -22.23 13.23
CA SER A 9 -29.59 -20.82 12.83
C SER A 9 -29.44 -20.71 11.32
N LEU A 10 -30.58 -20.48 10.68
CA LEU A 10 -30.73 -20.16 9.27
C LEU A 10 -30.03 -18.82 8.99
N VAL A 11 -28.90 -18.85 8.28
CA VAL A 11 -28.26 -17.64 7.76
C VAL A 11 -29.07 -17.17 6.57
N ALA A 12 -29.86 -16.11 6.77
CA ALA A 12 -30.61 -15.43 5.73
C ALA A 12 -29.63 -14.83 4.70
N LEU A 13 -29.57 -15.48 3.55
CA LEU A 13 -28.82 -15.07 2.37
C LEU A 13 -29.64 -13.98 1.67
N LEU A 14 -29.25 -12.72 1.85
CA LEU A 14 -29.90 -11.58 1.20
C LEU A 14 -29.59 -11.62 -0.30
N ALA A 15 -30.49 -12.24 -1.07
CA ALA A 15 -30.49 -12.18 -2.52
C ALA A 15 -30.96 -10.79 -2.95
N ALA A 16 -30.05 -9.97 -3.47
CA ALA A 16 -30.41 -8.76 -4.19
C ALA A 16 -31.01 -9.18 -5.53
N ALA A 17 -32.34 -9.19 -5.61
CA ALA A 17 -33.09 -9.36 -6.85
C ALA A 17 -32.81 -8.15 -7.76
N ILE A 18 -32.11 -8.38 -8.86
CA ILE A 18 -31.99 -7.43 -9.97
C ILE A 18 -33.26 -7.58 -10.80
N THR A 19 -34.24 -6.71 -10.59
CA THR A 19 -35.36 -6.55 -11.52
C THR A 19 -34.86 -5.76 -12.73
N THR A 20 -34.77 -6.42 -13.88
CA THR A 20 -34.53 -5.79 -15.17
C THR A 20 -35.77 -5.02 -15.61
N GLY A 21 -35.79 -3.72 -15.35
CA GLY A 21 -36.69 -2.76 -16.01
C GLY A 21 -36.02 -2.18 -17.23
N ALA A 22 -36.55 -2.51 -18.42
CA ALA A 22 -36.16 -1.89 -19.68
C ALA A 22 -36.52 -0.40 -19.67
N ASN A 23 -35.53 0.46 -19.92
CA ASN A 23 -35.77 1.74 -20.56
C ASN A 23 -34.58 2.10 -21.44
N ALA A 24 -34.84 2.13 -22.74
CA ALA A 24 -33.96 2.66 -23.74
C ALA A 24 -33.89 4.18 -23.56
N GLN A 25 -32.73 4.69 -23.19
CA GLN A 25 -32.37 6.07 -23.50
C GLN A 25 -30.97 6.08 -24.09
N THR A 26 -30.96 6.40 -25.38
CA THR A 26 -29.81 6.77 -26.18
C THR A 26 -29.13 7.96 -25.55
N VAL A 27 -27.99 7.74 -24.89
CA VAL A 27 -27.06 8.80 -24.56
C VAL A 27 -25.72 8.44 -25.15
N ALA A 28 -25.22 9.37 -25.94
CA ALA A 28 -24.00 9.30 -26.72
C ALA A 28 -22.85 8.65 -25.95
N LYS A 29 -22.08 7.82 -26.67
CA LYS A 29 -20.77 7.34 -26.24
C LYS A 29 -19.85 8.54 -26.02
N ALA A 30 -19.94 9.15 -24.84
CA ALA A 30 -18.91 10.04 -24.35
C ALA A 30 -17.70 9.17 -24.03
N ASP A 31 -16.69 9.31 -24.88
CA ASP A 31 -15.36 8.78 -24.73
C ASP A 31 -14.73 9.34 -23.42
N THR A 32 -15.11 8.76 -22.29
CA THR A 32 -14.58 9.08 -20.95
C THR A 32 -13.27 8.34 -20.67
N ASN A 33 -12.54 8.02 -21.73
CA ASN A 33 -11.28 7.33 -21.71
C ASN A 33 -10.13 8.30 -21.35
N LYS A 34 -10.16 8.94 -20.17
CA LYS A 34 -8.98 9.62 -19.57
C LYS A 34 -9.18 10.28 -18.19
N VAL A 35 -9.97 9.73 -17.26
CA VAL A 35 -10.08 10.35 -15.92
C VAL A 35 -10.00 9.33 -14.78
N TYR A 36 -8.98 8.50 -14.72
CA TYR A 36 -8.41 8.09 -13.43
C TYR A 36 -6.91 7.90 -13.62
N GLY A 37 -6.13 8.65 -12.83
CA GLY A 37 -4.67 8.65 -12.88
C GLY A 37 -4.14 7.22 -12.89
N HIS A 38 -3.66 6.79 -14.05
CA HIS A 38 -2.66 5.75 -14.18
C HIS A 38 -1.42 6.24 -13.43
N HIS A 39 -1.44 6.17 -12.10
CA HIS A 39 -0.21 5.95 -11.37
C HIS A 39 0.26 4.57 -11.83
N HIS A 40 1.10 4.55 -12.87
CA HIS A 40 1.97 3.44 -13.22
C HIS A 40 2.92 3.18 -12.04
N ARG A 41 2.34 2.66 -10.95
CA ARG A 41 3.05 2.13 -9.78
C ARG A 41 3.04 0.60 -9.80
N GLY A 42 2.83 0.05 -10.99
CA GLY A 42 3.10 -1.32 -11.37
C GLY A 42 4.08 -1.26 -12.53
N GLY A 43 5.37 -1.07 -12.21
CA GLY A 43 6.43 -1.27 -13.19
C GLY A 43 6.40 -2.69 -13.78
N ASP A 44 7.22 -2.91 -14.80
CA ASP A 44 7.33 -4.11 -15.66
C ASP A 44 7.15 -5.47 -14.95
N GLY A 45 7.42 -5.54 -13.65
CA GLY A 45 7.22 -6.74 -12.82
C GLY A 45 5.77 -7.24 -12.71
N PHE A 46 4.73 -6.39 -12.72
CA PHE A 46 3.34 -6.91 -12.75
C PHE A 46 2.94 -7.38 -14.15
N ALA A 47 3.43 -6.72 -15.20
CA ALA A 47 3.23 -7.14 -16.58
C ALA A 47 3.88 -8.52 -16.83
N SER A 48 5.09 -8.72 -16.32
CA SER A 48 5.80 -10.00 -16.33
C SER A 48 5.05 -11.09 -15.56
N LEU A 49 4.45 -10.78 -14.40
CA LEU A 49 3.60 -11.76 -13.70
C LEU A 49 2.37 -12.11 -14.54
N LYS A 50 1.70 -11.10 -15.13
CA LYS A 50 0.46 -11.28 -15.89
C LYS A 50 0.60 -12.25 -17.07
N SER A 51 1.77 -12.32 -17.71
CA SER A 51 2.01 -13.28 -18.80
C SER A 51 2.07 -14.73 -18.30
N THR A 52 2.53 -14.97 -17.07
CA THR A 52 2.63 -16.30 -16.43
C THR A 52 1.34 -16.77 -15.75
N LEU A 53 0.29 -15.96 -15.73
CA LEU A 53 -0.97 -16.32 -15.08
C LEU A 53 -1.76 -17.34 -15.91
N THR A 54 -2.40 -18.27 -15.21
CA THR A 54 -3.35 -19.22 -15.80
C THR A 54 -4.59 -18.49 -16.33
N PRO A 55 -5.38 -19.12 -17.23
CA PRO A 55 -6.65 -18.55 -17.69
C PRO A 55 -7.58 -18.16 -16.53
N ASP A 56 -7.72 -19.03 -15.53
CA ASP A 56 -8.58 -18.77 -14.36
C ASP A 56 -8.09 -17.60 -13.52
N GLN A 57 -6.78 -17.48 -13.31
CA GLN A 57 -6.17 -16.34 -12.62
C GLN A 57 -6.40 -15.03 -13.39
N LYS A 58 -6.32 -15.05 -14.73
CA LYS A 58 -6.63 -13.89 -15.59
C LYS A 58 -8.11 -13.52 -15.53
N ALA A 59 -9.00 -14.51 -15.55
CA ALA A 59 -10.44 -14.31 -15.41
C ALA A 59 -10.78 -13.66 -14.05
N MET A 60 -10.17 -14.14 -12.96
CA MET A 60 -10.33 -13.55 -11.63
C MET A 60 -9.86 -12.09 -11.58
N LEU A 61 -8.73 -11.75 -12.22
CA LEU A 61 -8.28 -10.35 -12.30
C LEU A 61 -9.25 -9.47 -13.10
N LYS A 62 -9.81 -9.99 -14.20
CA LYS A 62 -10.81 -9.27 -14.99
C LYS A 62 -12.08 -9.03 -14.17
N GLN A 63 -12.59 -10.06 -13.50
CA GLN A 63 -13.75 -9.94 -12.61
C GLN A 63 -13.50 -8.93 -11.48
N ASN A 64 -12.32 -8.97 -10.85
CA ASN A 64 -11.94 -8.02 -9.80
C ASN A 64 -11.83 -6.59 -10.35
N HIS A 65 -11.39 -6.41 -11.59
CA HIS A 65 -11.36 -5.10 -12.25
C HIS A 65 -12.77 -4.58 -12.53
N GLU A 66 -13.68 -5.42 -13.01
CA GLU A 66 -15.08 -5.08 -13.25
C GLU A 66 -15.79 -4.71 -11.94
N LYS A 67 -15.60 -5.47 -10.87
CA LYS A 67 -16.07 -5.12 -9.52
C LYS A 67 -15.56 -3.75 -9.08
N GLN A 68 -14.27 -3.47 -9.30
CA GLN A 68 -13.67 -2.18 -8.93
C GLN A 68 -14.23 -1.03 -9.77
N LYS A 69 -14.50 -1.25 -11.05
CA LYS A 69 -15.11 -0.28 -11.96
C LYS A 69 -16.55 0.02 -11.53
N ALA A 70 -17.38 -0.99 -11.28
CA ALA A 70 -18.74 -0.80 -10.80
C ALA A 70 -18.79 -0.09 -9.43
N ALA A 71 -17.93 -0.50 -8.49
CA ALA A 71 -17.78 0.16 -7.20
C ALA A 71 -17.34 1.62 -7.32
N HIS A 72 -16.49 1.92 -8.31
CA HIS A 72 -16.05 3.26 -8.63
C HIS A 72 -17.20 4.11 -9.19
N GLU A 73 -17.92 3.61 -10.18
CA GLU A 73 -19.08 4.27 -10.79
C GLU A 73 -20.18 4.55 -9.75
N ALA A 74 -20.47 3.59 -8.87
CA ALA A 74 -21.41 3.77 -7.77
C ALA A 74 -20.97 4.89 -6.80
N PHE A 75 -19.68 4.97 -6.48
CA PHE A 75 -19.16 6.05 -5.65
C PHE A 75 -19.24 7.40 -6.37
N GLU A 76 -18.85 7.48 -7.64
CA GLU A 76 -18.92 8.72 -8.43
C GLU A 76 -20.36 9.22 -8.61
N ALA A 77 -21.31 8.30 -8.84
CA ALA A 77 -22.74 8.60 -8.90
C ALA A 77 -23.28 9.13 -7.56
N SER A 78 -22.73 8.69 -6.44
CA SER A 78 -23.13 9.16 -5.12
C SER A 78 -22.65 10.58 -4.80
N LEU A 79 -21.69 11.13 -5.55
CA LEU A 79 -21.11 12.44 -5.25
C LEU A 79 -22.05 13.60 -5.56
N THR A 80 -22.09 14.58 -4.65
CA THR A 80 -22.84 15.83 -4.82
C THR A 80 -22.16 16.77 -5.81
N ALA A 81 -22.87 17.82 -6.24
CA ALA A 81 -22.31 18.86 -7.11
C ALA A 81 -21.06 19.52 -6.49
N ASP A 82 -21.12 19.86 -5.20
CA ASP A 82 -19.99 20.48 -4.48
C ASP A 82 -18.79 19.55 -4.38
N GLN A 83 -19.02 18.27 -4.11
CA GLN A 83 -17.95 17.26 -4.07
C GLN A 83 -17.29 17.07 -5.44
N LYS A 84 -18.09 17.06 -6.52
CA LYS A 84 -17.58 17.03 -7.90
C LYS A 84 -16.80 18.31 -8.24
N ALA A 85 -17.21 19.47 -7.69
CA ALA A 85 -16.47 20.72 -7.85
C ALA A 85 -15.09 20.65 -7.18
N ILE A 86 -14.97 20.06 -5.98
CA ILE A 86 -13.66 19.81 -5.32
C ILE A 86 -12.73 18.99 -6.23
N MET A 87 -13.26 18.00 -6.94
CA MET A 87 -12.45 17.18 -7.86
C MET A 87 -11.93 17.98 -9.07
N LYS A 88 -12.75 18.90 -9.60
CA LYS A 88 -12.43 19.74 -10.76
C LYS A 88 -11.59 20.98 -10.41
N ASP A 89 -11.53 21.35 -9.13
CA ASP A 89 -10.76 22.49 -8.65
C ASP A 89 -9.28 22.32 -9.00
N LYS A 90 -8.76 23.22 -9.86
CA LYS A 90 -7.37 23.21 -10.32
C LYS A 90 -6.41 23.81 -9.29
N SER A 91 -6.90 24.57 -8.32
CA SER A 91 -6.10 25.14 -7.24
C SER A 91 -5.73 24.09 -6.18
N LEU A 92 -6.51 23.00 -6.08
CA LEU A 92 -6.23 21.89 -5.17
C LEU A 92 -5.37 20.82 -5.85
N HIS A 93 -4.25 20.48 -5.22
CA HIS A 93 -3.31 19.50 -5.73
C HIS A 93 -3.24 18.25 -4.84
N GLY A 94 -3.29 17.08 -5.48
CA GLY A 94 -2.99 15.78 -4.87
C GLY A 94 -3.66 15.55 -3.50
N LYS A 95 -2.85 15.66 -2.44
CA LYS A 95 -3.25 15.38 -1.06
C LYS A 95 -4.36 16.31 -0.56
N ASP A 96 -4.27 17.60 -0.86
CA ASP A 96 -5.22 18.60 -0.35
C ASP A 96 -6.60 18.39 -0.96
N LYS A 97 -6.65 18.02 -2.25
CA LYS A 97 -7.88 17.62 -2.93
C LYS A 97 -8.51 16.38 -2.28
N ILE A 98 -7.70 15.37 -1.96
CA ILE A 98 -8.16 14.13 -1.31
C ILE A 98 -8.69 14.42 0.10
N GLU A 99 -7.97 15.25 0.88
CA GLU A 99 -8.38 15.59 2.25
C GLU A 99 -9.66 16.42 2.26
N LYS A 100 -9.77 17.42 1.38
CA LYS A 100 -10.99 18.23 1.23
C LYS A 100 -12.18 17.39 0.78
N LEU A 101 -11.99 16.52 -0.22
CA LEU A 101 -13.06 15.60 -0.66
C LEU A 101 -13.46 14.67 0.47
N LYS A 102 -12.51 14.02 1.13
CA LYS A 102 -12.77 13.08 2.24
C LYS A 102 -13.54 13.74 3.39
N GLY A 103 -13.17 14.98 3.74
CA GLY A 103 -13.87 15.77 4.77
C GLY A 103 -15.30 16.12 4.39
N SER A 104 -15.60 16.23 3.09
CA SER A 104 -16.95 16.53 2.58
C SER A 104 -17.85 15.31 2.39
N LEU A 105 -17.36 14.08 2.59
CA LEU A 105 -18.13 12.87 2.33
C LEU A 105 -19.20 12.62 3.40
N THR A 106 -20.39 12.22 2.96
CA THR A 106 -21.49 11.79 3.84
C THR A 106 -21.17 10.46 4.52
N ALA A 107 -21.89 10.14 5.60
CA ALA A 107 -21.72 8.88 6.31
C ALA A 107 -21.93 7.66 5.38
N ASP A 108 -22.88 7.73 4.46
CA ASP A 108 -23.16 6.63 3.53
C ASP A 108 -22.09 6.49 2.44
N GLN A 109 -21.54 7.60 1.94
CA GLN A 109 -20.40 7.58 1.03
C GLN A 109 -19.15 6.99 1.69
N GLN A 110 -18.91 7.33 2.96
CA GLN A 110 -17.81 6.76 3.74
C GLN A 110 -17.99 5.25 3.96
N LYS A 111 -19.20 4.79 4.27
CA LYS A 111 -19.52 3.35 4.36
C LYS A 111 -19.29 2.64 3.03
N LEU A 112 -19.71 3.23 1.91
CA LEU A 112 -19.50 2.68 0.57
C LEU A 112 -18.00 2.52 0.28
N MET A 113 -17.19 3.53 0.60
CA MET A 113 -15.73 3.45 0.44
C MET A 113 -15.11 2.36 1.33
N ALA A 114 -15.55 2.24 2.59
CA ALA A 114 -15.06 1.23 3.51
C ALA A 114 -15.40 -0.19 3.03
N ALA A 115 -16.65 -0.42 2.59
CA ALA A 115 -17.08 -1.68 2.00
C ALA A 115 -16.23 -2.03 0.75
N ASN A 116 -16.04 -1.08 -0.15
CA ASN A 116 -15.19 -1.24 -1.33
C ASN A 116 -13.74 -1.57 -0.98
N GLN A 117 -13.20 -0.98 0.10
CA GLN A 117 -11.87 -1.29 0.59
C GLN A 117 -11.77 -2.73 1.10
N GLU A 118 -12.75 -3.21 1.85
CA GLU A 118 -12.79 -4.59 2.34
C GLU A 118 -12.93 -5.59 1.19
N THR A 119 -13.79 -5.30 0.20
CA THR A 119 -13.89 -6.12 -1.03
C THR A 119 -12.55 -6.22 -1.75
N ARG A 120 -11.84 -5.10 -1.95
CA ARG A 120 -10.50 -5.11 -2.58
C ARG A 120 -9.49 -5.93 -1.79
N LYS A 121 -9.54 -5.90 -0.46
CA LYS A 121 -8.67 -6.74 0.40
C LYS A 121 -8.99 -8.22 0.23
N ALA A 122 -10.27 -8.57 0.25
CA ALA A 122 -10.73 -9.94 0.09
C ALA A 122 -10.36 -10.49 -1.30
N ASP A 123 -10.66 -9.75 -2.37
CA ASP A 123 -10.32 -10.09 -3.75
C ASP A 123 -8.80 -10.26 -3.93
N ARG A 124 -7.99 -9.37 -3.32
CA ARG A 124 -6.53 -9.51 -3.32
C ARG A 124 -6.09 -10.78 -2.60
N LYS A 125 -6.66 -11.09 -1.43
CA LYS A 125 -6.31 -12.29 -0.66
C LYS A 125 -6.67 -13.55 -1.45
N ALA A 126 -7.86 -13.59 -2.05
CA ALA A 126 -8.31 -14.69 -2.89
C ALA A 126 -7.37 -14.91 -4.08
N PHE A 127 -7.03 -13.84 -4.81
CA PHE A 127 -6.08 -13.92 -5.92
C PHE A 127 -4.68 -14.37 -5.47
N MET A 128 -4.16 -13.88 -4.35
CA MET A 128 -2.86 -14.31 -3.85
C MET A 128 -2.83 -15.79 -3.44
N ALA A 129 -3.97 -16.35 -3.04
CA ALA A 129 -4.10 -17.77 -2.70
C ALA A 129 -4.04 -18.68 -3.93
N THR A 130 -4.37 -18.18 -5.13
CA THR A 130 -4.29 -18.98 -6.37
C THR A 130 -2.90 -19.00 -6.99
N LEU A 131 -1.97 -18.16 -6.51
CA LEU A 131 -0.63 -18.07 -7.08
C LEU A 131 0.24 -19.28 -6.69
N THR A 132 1.01 -19.78 -7.66
CA THR A 132 2.08 -20.76 -7.41
C THR A 132 3.23 -20.11 -6.66
N ASP A 133 4.12 -20.91 -6.06
CA ASP A 133 5.27 -20.37 -5.34
C ASP A 133 6.28 -19.66 -6.26
N ALA A 134 6.40 -20.12 -7.52
CA ALA A 134 7.14 -19.42 -8.56
C ALA A 134 6.54 -18.03 -8.84
N GLN A 135 5.22 -17.95 -9.03
CA GLN A 135 4.50 -16.69 -9.25
C GLN A 135 4.59 -15.75 -8.04
N LYS A 136 4.46 -16.26 -6.80
CA LYS A 136 4.66 -15.48 -5.57
C LYS A 136 6.08 -14.92 -5.48
N THR A 137 7.07 -15.70 -5.86
CA THR A 137 8.48 -15.27 -5.88
C THR A 137 8.69 -14.17 -6.92
N GLN A 138 8.15 -14.34 -8.12
CA GLN A 138 8.19 -13.32 -9.17
C GLN A 138 7.53 -12.01 -8.71
N LEU A 139 6.36 -12.08 -8.07
CA LEU A 139 5.67 -10.93 -7.49
C LEU A 139 6.51 -10.23 -6.41
N ARG A 140 7.13 -10.98 -5.49
CA ARG A 140 8.02 -10.42 -4.45
C ARG A 140 9.25 -9.75 -5.06
N THR A 141 9.81 -10.33 -6.12
CA THR A 141 10.95 -9.77 -6.84
C THR A 141 10.55 -8.50 -7.60
N ALA A 142 9.41 -8.50 -8.27
CA ALA A 142 8.82 -7.32 -8.90
C ALA A 142 8.65 -6.16 -7.89
N PHE A 143 8.08 -6.44 -6.71
CA PHE A 143 7.91 -5.43 -5.67
C PHE A 143 9.24 -4.93 -5.08
N ARG A 144 10.24 -5.80 -4.92
CA ARG A 144 11.58 -5.40 -4.50
C ARG A 144 12.21 -4.48 -5.55
N ASN A 145 12.19 -4.88 -6.81
CA ASN A 145 12.77 -4.12 -7.91
C ASN A 145 12.13 -2.74 -8.06
N HIS A 146 10.82 -2.61 -7.80
CA HIS A 146 10.12 -1.33 -7.92
C HIS A 146 10.38 -0.36 -6.75
N ARG A 147 10.86 -0.82 -5.59
CA ARG A 147 11.16 0.04 -4.41
C ARG A 147 12.65 0.45 -4.32
N GLY A 148 13.32 0.62 -5.46
CA GLY A 148 14.78 0.84 -5.50
C GLY A 148 15.60 -0.39 -5.08
N GLY A 149 14.97 -1.57 -5.06
CA GLY A 149 15.63 -2.82 -4.69
C GLY A 149 16.41 -3.45 -5.83
N LYS A 150 16.30 -2.97 -7.07
CA LYS A 150 17.05 -3.51 -8.22
C LYS A 150 18.53 -3.18 -8.07
N GLU A 151 18.84 -1.92 -7.77
CA GLU A 151 20.19 -1.42 -7.58
C GLU A 151 20.81 -2.00 -6.31
N PHE A 152 20.00 -2.13 -5.23
CA PHE A 152 20.48 -2.77 -4.01
C PHE A 152 20.70 -4.28 -4.19
N ALA A 153 19.89 -4.96 -5.01
CA ALA A 153 20.12 -6.37 -5.36
C ALA A 153 21.39 -6.54 -6.20
N ALA A 154 21.64 -5.63 -7.15
CA ALA A 154 22.87 -5.61 -7.93
C ALA A 154 24.10 -5.38 -7.03
N LEU A 155 24.05 -4.44 -6.09
CA LEU A 155 25.09 -4.26 -5.07
C LEU A 155 25.29 -5.55 -4.27
N LYS A 156 24.20 -6.15 -3.76
CA LYS A 156 24.26 -7.36 -2.93
C LYS A 156 24.91 -8.54 -3.66
N ALA A 157 24.74 -8.64 -4.98
CA ALA A 157 25.40 -9.66 -5.79
C ALA A 157 26.93 -9.51 -5.79
N THR A 158 27.43 -8.26 -5.78
CA THR A 158 28.88 -7.95 -5.77
C THR A 158 29.53 -8.03 -4.40
N LEU A 159 28.78 -8.29 -3.33
CA LEU A 159 29.33 -8.36 -1.97
C LEU A 159 30.09 -9.67 -1.72
N THR A 160 31.17 -9.57 -0.95
CA THR A 160 31.94 -10.71 -0.45
C THR A 160 31.10 -11.55 0.53
N PRO A 161 31.48 -12.81 0.80
CA PRO A 161 30.82 -13.63 1.82
C PRO A 161 30.74 -12.95 3.19
N ASP A 162 31.82 -12.29 3.63
CA ASP A 162 31.87 -11.60 4.93
C ASP A 162 30.95 -10.38 4.97
N GLN A 163 30.91 -9.59 3.89
CA GLN A 163 29.98 -8.47 3.75
C GLN A 163 28.52 -8.95 3.78
N LYS A 164 28.22 -10.10 3.14
CA LYS A 164 26.89 -10.73 3.17
C LYS A 164 26.53 -11.23 4.57
N ALA A 165 27.48 -11.83 5.29
CA ALA A 165 27.31 -12.26 6.68
C ALA A 165 27.02 -11.07 7.59
N MET A 166 27.75 -9.96 7.43
CA MET A 166 27.51 -8.71 8.18
C MET A 166 26.11 -8.16 7.94
N LEU A 167 25.62 -8.15 6.69
CA LEU A 167 24.23 -7.73 6.40
C LEU A 167 23.19 -8.64 7.08
N LYS A 168 23.43 -9.96 7.10
CA LYS A 168 22.54 -10.91 7.77
C LYS A 168 22.52 -10.66 9.28
N GLN A 169 23.69 -10.52 9.90
CA GLN A 169 23.81 -10.21 11.32
C GLN A 169 23.12 -8.89 11.68
N ASN A 170 23.32 -7.84 10.88
CA ASN A 170 22.67 -6.54 11.07
C ASN A 170 21.14 -6.64 10.95
N HIS A 171 20.64 -7.48 10.05
CA HIS A 171 19.20 -7.75 9.93
C HIS A 171 18.66 -8.47 11.18
N GLU A 172 19.38 -9.46 11.71
CA GLU A 172 19.01 -10.16 12.94
C GLU A 172 18.99 -9.23 14.15
N LYS A 173 20.00 -8.36 14.30
CA LYS A 173 20.01 -7.30 15.33
C LYS A 173 18.79 -6.38 15.20
N GLN A 174 18.45 -5.97 13.98
CA GLN A 174 17.29 -5.10 13.75
C GLN A 174 15.97 -5.78 14.08
N LYS A 175 15.86 -7.08 13.80
CA LYS A 175 14.69 -7.90 14.16
C LYS A 175 14.55 -8.01 15.67
N ALA A 176 15.62 -8.38 16.38
CA ALA A 176 15.62 -8.45 17.84
C ALA A 176 15.29 -7.09 18.49
N ALA A 177 15.86 -5.99 17.97
CA ALA A 177 15.56 -4.64 18.42
C ALA A 177 14.08 -4.25 18.20
N HIS A 178 13.48 -4.71 17.11
CA HIS A 178 12.06 -4.50 16.85
C HIS A 178 11.19 -5.30 17.83
N GLU A 179 11.51 -6.57 18.06
CA GLU A 179 10.79 -7.45 18.98
C GLU A 179 10.87 -6.92 20.42
N ALA A 180 12.06 -6.47 20.86
CA ALA A 180 12.23 -5.86 22.17
C ALA A 180 11.39 -4.58 22.33
N PHE A 181 11.34 -3.73 21.30
CA PHE A 181 10.49 -2.54 21.31
C PHE A 181 9.00 -2.92 21.35
N GLU A 182 8.55 -3.89 20.54
CA GLU A 182 7.16 -4.33 20.53
C GLU A 182 6.73 -4.98 21.85
N ALA A 183 7.63 -5.75 22.47
CA ALA A 183 7.43 -6.33 23.79
C ALA A 183 7.30 -5.25 24.88
N SER A 184 8.03 -4.13 24.73
CA SER A 184 7.95 -3.01 25.67
C SER A 184 6.63 -2.23 25.59
N LEU A 185 5.83 -2.40 24.52
CA LEU A 185 4.61 -1.62 24.33
C LEU A 185 3.47 -2.05 25.27
N THR A 186 2.78 -1.06 25.84
CA THR A 186 1.59 -1.24 26.67
C THR A 186 0.37 -1.67 25.85
N ALA A 187 -0.69 -2.12 26.54
CA ALA A 187 -1.95 -2.47 25.90
C ALA A 187 -2.54 -1.28 25.11
N ASP A 188 -2.51 -0.08 25.69
CA ASP A 188 -3.04 1.14 25.05
C ASP A 188 -2.23 1.54 23.82
N GLN A 189 -0.90 1.44 23.88
CA GLN A 189 -0.03 1.70 22.73
C GLN A 189 -0.27 0.68 21.60
N LYS A 190 -0.47 -0.60 21.94
CA LYS A 190 -0.86 -1.64 20.98
C LYS A 190 -2.25 -1.37 20.39
N ALA A 191 -3.17 -0.80 21.16
CA ALA A 191 -4.48 -0.38 20.66
C ALA A 191 -4.35 0.76 19.64
N ILE A 192 -3.52 1.77 19.89
CA ILE A 192 -3.19 2.84 18.92
C ILE A 192 -2.67 2.24 17.61
N MET A 193 -1.80 1.22 17.68
CA MET A 193 -1.28 0.56 16.48
C MET A 193 -2.35 -0.18 15.68
N LYS A 194 -3.33 -0.78 16.37
CA LYS A 194 -4.43 -1.55 15.75
C LYS A 194 -5.61 -0.68 15.30
N ASP A 195 -5.70 0.56 15.78
CA ASP A 195 -6.77 1.49 15.44
C ASP A 195 -6.80 1.75 13.92
N LYS A 196 -7.93 1.37 13.29
CA LYS A 196 -8.15 1.53 11.85
C LYS A 196 -8.62 2.93 11.47
N SER A 197 -9.07 3.73 12.45
CA SER A 197 -9.50 5.12 12.23
C SER A 197 -8.32 6.06 12.04
N LEU A 198 -7.16 5.74 12.63
CA LEU A 198 -5.94 6.55 12.54
C LEU A 198 -5.17 6.30 11.25
N HIS A 199 -4.85 7.39 10.53
CA HIS A 199 -3.95 7.34 9.39
C HIS A 199 -2.48 7.22 9.84
N GLY A 200 -1.59 6.74 8.97
CA GLY A 200 -0.22 6.37 9.35
C GLY A 200 0.62 7.48 10.00
N LYS A 201 0.36 8.75 9.68
CA LYS A 201 1.05 9.90 10.32
C LYS A 201 0.51 10.12 11.74
N ASP A 202 -0.80 10.24 11.88
CA ASP A 202 -1.46 10.49 13.17
C ASP A 202 -1.24 9.32 14.14
N LYS A 203 -1.27 8.08 13.63
CA LYS A 203 -0.91 6.88 14.39
C LYS A 203 0.51 6.94 14.92
N MET A 204 1.46 7.40 14.10
CA MET A 204 2.86 7.54 14.51
C MET A 204 3.04 8.65 15.54
N GLU A 205 2.36 9.79 15.37
CA GLU A 205 2.41 10.91 16.32
C GLU A 205 1.81 10.51 17.66
N LYS A 206 0.60 9.92 17.68
CA LYS A 206 -0.04 9.39 18.90
C LYS A 206 0.78 8.30 19.58
N LEU A 207 1.38 7.39 18.80
CA LEU A 207 2.26 6.38 19.37
C LEU A 207 3.48 7.05 20.01
N LYS A 208 4.18 7.95 19.31
CA LYS A 208 5.34 8.65 19.85
C LYS A 208 5.04 9.44 21.12
N SER A 209 3.92 10.16 21.16
CA SER A 209 3.53 10.95 22.34
C SER A 209 3.16 10.08 23.54
N SER A 210 2.75 8.83 23.31
CA SER A 210 2.42 7.87 24.38
C SER A 210 3.62 7.05 24.86
N LEU A 211 4.79 7.15 24.22
CA LEU A 211 5.97 6.39 24.63
C LEU A 211 6.55 6.88 25.96
N THR A 212 6.91 5.94 26.82
CA THR A 212 7.63 6.22 28.08
C THR A 212 9.07 6.66 27.80
N ALA A 213 9.71 7.30 28.79
CA ALA A 213 11.12 7.69 28.70
C ALA A 213 12.03 6.50 28.33
N ASP A 214 11.79 5.33 28.92
CA ASP A 214 12.57 4.12 28.64
C ASP A 214 12.36 3.60 27.21
N GLN A 215 11.13 3.62 26.70
CA GLN A 215 10.83 3.24 25.33
C GLN A 215 11.46 4.21 24.31
N GLN A 216 11.44 5.51 24.61
CA GLN A 216 12.11 6.53 23.79
C GLN A 216 13.63 6.33 23.77
N LYS A 217 14.22 6.03 24.93
CA LYS A 217 15.65 5.71 25.06
C LYS A 217 16.00 4.44 24.29
N LEU A 218 15.18 3.39 24.38
CA LEU A 218 15.33 2.16 23.59
C LEU A 218 15.34 2.45 22.08
N MET A 219 14.41 3.29 21.60
CA MET A 219 14.38 3.71 20.19
C MET A 219 15.63 4.51 19.78
N ALA A 220 16.09 5.43 20.64
CA ALA A 220 17.30 6.21 20.39
C ALA A 220 18.53 5.31 20.30
N ASN A 221 18.70 4.39 21.25
CA ASN A 221 19.78 3.41 21.24
C ASN A 221 19.74 2.52 19.99
N ASN A 222 18.57 2.02 19.61
CA ASN A 222 18.39 1.24 18.39
C ASN A 222 18.72 2.05 17.13
N ARG A 223 18.43 3.36 17.12
CA ARG A 223 18.79 4.26 16.01
C ARG A 223 20.29 4.45 15.91
N GLU A 224 20.99 4.67 17.02
CA GLU A 224 22.44 4.83 17.03
C GLU A 224 23.15 3.52 16.67
N ALA A 225 22.69 2.37 17.18
CA ALA A 225 23.20 1.06 16.79
C ALA A 225 23.08 0.83 15.27
N ARG A 226 21.92 1.15 14.67
CA ARG A 226 21.74 1.06 13.21
C ARG A 226 22.67 1.98 12.42
N LYS A 227 22.94 3.19 12.92
CA LYS A 227 23.90 4.11 12.28
C LYS A 227 25.32 3.54 12.35
N ALA A 228 25.71 3.00 13.52
CA ALA A 228 27.01 2.38 13.71
C ALA A 228 27.19 1.16 12.81
N ASP A 229 26.23 0.23 12.81
CA ASP A 229 26.21 -0.96 11.93
C ASP A 229 26.28 -0.56 10.44
N ARG A 230 25.56 0.50 10.03
CA ARG A 230 25.63 1.02 8.66
C ARG A 230 27.02 1.59 8.34
N LYS A 231 27.62 2.36 9.26
CA LYS A 231 28.96 2.93 9.08
C LYS A 231 30.01 1.83 8.97
N ALA A 232 29.95 0.83 9.86
CA ALA A 232 30.82 -0.33 9.84
C ALA A 232 30.71 -1.09 8.51
N PHE A 233 29.48 -1.37 8.06
CA PHE A 233 29.26 -2.02 6.76
C PHE A 233 29.82 -1.20 5.60
N VAL A 234 29.54 0.12 5.54
CA VAL A 234 30.04 0.99 4.46
C VAL A 234 31.57 1.01 4.43
N ALA A 235 32.24 0.97 5.59
CA ALA A 235 33.70 0.94 5.67
C ALA A 235 34.32 -0.34 5.09
N THR A 236 33.53 -1.42 4.94
CA THR A 236 34.00 -2.66 4.29
C THR A 236 33.85 -2.65 2.77
N LEU A 237 33.17 -1.66 2.19
CA LEU A 237 32.88 -1.63 0.76
C LEU A 237 34.10 -1.15 -0.04
N SER A 238 34.28 -1.73 -1.23
CA SER A 238 35.20 -1.16 -2.22
C SER A 238 34.65 0.16 -2.77
N ASN A 239 35.51 0.97 -3.39
CA ASN A 239 35.12 2.22 -4.04
C ASN A 239 33.97 2.02 -5.06
N GLU A 240 34.03 0.93 -5.83
CA GLU A 240 32.97 0.57 -6.79
C GLU A 240 31.66 0.18 -6.11
N GLN A 241 31.72 -0.58 -5.02
CA GLN A 241 30.55 -0.95 -4.23
C GLN A 241 29.94 0.28 -3.54
N GLU A 242 30.76 1.20 -3.04
CA GLU A 242 30.30 2.45 -2.42
C GLU A 242 29.64 3.39 -3.44
N ALA A 243 30.19 3.48 -4.65
CA ALA A 243 29.58 4.24 -5.75
C ALA A 243 28.18 3.69 -6.11
N LYS A 244 28.06 2.36 -6.28
CA LYS A 244 26.78 1.68 -6.50
C LYS A 244 25.81 1.92 -5.34
N LEU A 245 26.30 1.86 -4.10
CA LEU A 245 25.48 2.16 -2.92
C LEU A 245 24.97 3.61 -2.92
N LYS A 246 25.81 4.60 -3.25
CA LYS A 246 25.40 6.01 -3.35
C LYS A 246 24.35 6.21 -4.44
N GLU A 247 24.49 5.54 -5.58
CA GLU A 247 23.51 5.56 -6.66
C GLU A 247 22.15 5.01 -6.21
N THR A 248 22.13 3.91 -5.43
CA THR A 248 20.87 3.36 -4.88
C THR A 248 20.11 4.39 -4.03
N PHE A 249 20.84 5.22 -3.26
CA PHE A 249 20.24 6.24 -2.41
C PHE A 249 19.78 7.48 -3.18
N LYS A 250 20.45 7.82 -4.28
CA LYS A 250 20.03 8.92 -5.18
C LYS A 250 18.75 8.55 -5.91
N ASN A 251 18.70 7.36 -6.50
CA ASN A 251 17.54 6.90 -7.28
C ASN A 251 16.31 6.66 -6.39
N GLY A 252 16.50 6.19 -5.15
CA GLY A 252 15.41 6.07 -4.17
C GLY A 252 14.86 7.42 -3.63
N ARG A 253 15.58 8.54 -3.82
CA ARG A 253 15.12 9.90 -3.46
C ARG A 253 14.44 10.62 -4.64
N HIS A 254 14.87 10.37 -5.88
CA HIS A 254 14.24 10.96 -7.06
C HIS A 254 12.78 10.51 -7.29
N ASP A 255 12.41 9.31 -6.85
CA ASP A 255 11.02 8.82 -6.89
C ASP A 255 10.08 9.57 -5.92
N LYS A 256 10.63 10.36 -4.97
CA LYS A 256 9.83 11.26 -4.12
C LYS A 256 9.84 12.72 -4.59
N SER A 257 10.92 13.20 -5.22
CA SER A 257 11.01 14.60 -5.69
C SER A 257 10.37 14.84 -7.06
N ALA A 258 10.09 13.78 -7.84
CA ALA A 258 9.33 13.91 -9.10
C ALA A 258 7.85 14.34 -8.88
N VAL A 259 7.39 14.43 -7.62
CA VAL A 259 6.06 14.95 -7.25
C VAL A 259 6.08 16.46 -6.98
N THR A 260 7.24 17.10 -6.82
CA THR A 260 7.33 18.50 -6.38
C THR A 260 7.95 19.49 -7.38
N HIS A 261 8.26 19.09 -8.61
CA HIS A 261 8.84 19.99 -9.64
C HIS A 261 8.15 19.85 -11.00
N ARG A 262 6.85 20.18 -11.04
CA ARG A 262 6.12 20.54 -12.27
C ARG A 262 5.27 21.77 -11.97
N GLY A 263 5.94 22.88 -11.75
CA GLY A 263 5.28 24.14 -11.43
C GLY A 263 6.26 25.28 -11.42
N ASP A 264 7.19 25.30 -12.37
CA ASP A 264 7.92 26.53 -12.72
C ASP A 264 8.37 26.43 -14.18
N VAL A 265 8.40 27.60 -14.83
CA VAL A 265 8.81 27.91 -16.21
C VAL A 265 7.75 27.53 -17.28
N GLN A 266 7.11 28.40 -18.05
CA GLN A 266 7.48 29.75 -18.55
C GLN A 266 6.26 30.69 -18.52
N LYS A 267 6.43 31.88 -17.93
CA LYS A 267 5.77 33.10 -18.38
C LYS A 267 6.74 33.79 -19.35
N SER A 268 6.28 34.00 -20.57
CA SER A 268 6.69 35.09 -21.45
C SER A 268 5.42 35.54 -22.16
#